data_AF-A0A7S1EBL0-F1
#
_entry.id   AF-A0A7S1EBL0-F1
#
_cell.length_a   1.000
_cell.length_b   1.000
_cell.length_c   1.000
_cell.angle_alpha   90.00
_cell.angle_beta   90.00
_cell.angle_gamma   90.00
#
_symmetry.space_group_name_H-M   'P 1'
#
loop_
_entity.id
_entity.type
_entity.pdbx_description
1 polymer ?
#
loop_
_entity_poly.entity_id
_entity_poly.type
_entity_poly.pdbx_seq_one_letter_code
_entity_poly.pdbx_strand_id
1 'polypeptide(L)'
;IAVIAGDGIGQEVMPEGLRVLRAVAERFGLPLRFDEFDFAHCGYYAQHGRMLPDDWKDQLGGHHSIYFGAVGWPATVPDHVSLWGSLLKFRREFDQYINLRPVRLLPGVRSPLVDRQGRALTPGDIDMWIV
;
A
#
# COMPACT_ATOMS: atom_id res chain seq x y z
N ILE A 1 3.03 4.43 -13.35
CA ILE A 1 2.71 4.10 -11.94
C ILE A 1 3.75 3.10 -11.51
N ALA A 2 4.58 3.44 -10.54
CA ALA A 2 5.56 2.49 -10.02
C ALA A 2 4.84 1.51 -9.09
N VAL A 3 4.95 0.22 -9.35
CA VAL A 3 4.24 -0.84 -8.63
C VAL A 3 5.22 -1.63 -7.79
N ILE A 4 4.95 -1.72 -6.50
CA ILE A 4 5.81 -2.43 -5.54
C ILE A 4 4.91 -3.29 -4.65
N ALA A 5 4.88 -4.60 -4.90
CA ALA A 5 4.03 -5.52 -4.14
C ALA A 5 4.53 -5.72 -2.70
N GLY A 6 5.84 -5.81 -2.51
CA GLY A 6 6.47 -5.95 -1.20
C GLY A 6 6.43 -7.39 -0.66
N ASP A 7 6.05 -7.58 0.61
CA ASP A 7 6.05 -8.87 1.32
C ASP A 7 4.63 -9.42 1.57
N GLY A 8 4.55 -10.74 1.81
CA GLY A 8 3.35 -11.42 2.31
C GLY A 8 2.11 -11.19 1.44
N ILE A 9 1.01 -10.79 2.07
CA ILE A 9 -0.26 -10.52 1.38
C ILE A 9 -0.14 -9.43 0.30
N GLY A 10 0.90 -8.59 0.35
CA GLY A 10 1.18 -7.62 -0.72
C GLY A 10 1.31 -8.29 -2.09
N GLN A 11 1.92 -9.48 -2.15
CA GLN A 11 2.05 -10.29 -3.37
C GLN A 11 0.72 -10.89 -3.83
N GLU A 12 -0.21 -11.13 -2.90
CA GLU A 12 -1.54 -11.70 -3.22
C GLU A 12 -2.53 -10.63 -3.68
N VAL A 13 -2.54 -9.45 -3.04
CA VAL A 13 -3.52 -8.40 -3.32
C VAL A 13 -3.12 -7.47 -4.46
N MET A 14 -1.81 -7.33 -4.75
CA MET A 14 -1.33 -6.45 -5.82
C MET A 14 -1.86 -6.85 -7.20
N PRO A 15 -1.83 -8.14 -7.63
CA PRO A 15 -2.39 -8.56 -8.91
C PRO A 15 -3.88 -8.19 -9.05
N GLU A 16 -4.66 -8.29 -7.98
CA GLU A 16 -6.08 -7.95 -7.98
C GLU A 16 -6.32 -6.44 -8.12
N GLY A 17 -5.52 -5.63 -7.43
CA GLY A 17 -5.53 -4.17 -7.60
C GLY A 17 -5.21 -3.76 -9.04
N LEU A 18 -4.16 -4.35 -9.63
CA LEU A 18 -3.80 -4.12 -11.03
C LEU A 18 -4.87 -4.60 -12.00
N ARG A 19 -5.52 -5.75 -11.73
CA ARG A 19 -6.61 -6.28 -12.56
C ARG A 19 -7.77 -5.28 -12.64
N VAL A 20 -8.18 -4.70 -11.52
CA VAL A 20 -9.23 -3.67 -11.48
C VAL A 20 -8.78 -2.40 -12.20
N LEU A 21 -7.56 -1.92 -11.95
CA LEU A 21 -7.03 -0.70 -12.59
C LEU A 21 -6.91 -0.84 -14.10
N ARG A 22 -6.50 -2.01 -14.62
CA ARG A 22 -6.45 -2.30 -16.06
C ARG A 22 -7.85 -2.30 -16.68
N ALA A 23 -8.84 -2.93 -16.02
CA ALA A 23 -10.22 -2.91 -16.48
C ALA A 23 -10.80 -1.48 -16.54
N VAL A 24 -10.48 -0.64 -15.55
CA VAL A 24 -10.86 0.79 -15.55
C VAL A 24 -10.14 1.54 -16.67
N ALA A 25 -8.84 1.31 -16.86
CA ALA A 25 -8.07 1.95 -17.92
C ALA A 25 -8.63 1.65 -19.31
N GLU A 26 -8.95 0.39 -19.58
CA GLU A 26 -9.59 -0.04 -20.82
C GLU A 26 -10.96 0.62 -21.00
N ARG A 27 -11.83 0.52 -19.98
CA ARG A 27 -13.20 1.03 -20.04
C ARG A 27 -13.27 2.53 -20.32
N PHE A 28 -12.34 3.31 -19.78
CA PHE A 28 -12.36 4.77 -19.87
C PHE A 28 -11.26 5.35 -20.78
N GLY A 29 -10.51 4.51 -21.49
CA GLY A 29 -9.43 4.95 -22.38
C GLY A 29 -8.30 5.68 -21.65
N LEU A 30 -8.00 5.30 -20.41
CA LEU A 30 -6.95 5.96 -19.61
C LEU A 30 -5.58 5.39 -19.98
N PRO A 31 -4.57 6.23 -20.28
CA PRO A 31 -3.23 5.78 -20.66
C PRO A 31 -2.39 5.38 -19.43
N LEU A 32 -2.91 4.49 -18.57
CA LEU A 32 -2.18 4.02 -17.40
C LEU A 32 -1.07 3.04 -17.80
N ARG A 33 0.16 3.33 -17.36
CA ARG A 33 1.32 2.45 -17.48
C ARG A 33 1.78 2.01 -16.09
N PHE A 34 2.14 0.74 -15.97
CA PHE A 34 2.55 0.10 -14.72
C PHE A 34 3.94 -0.47 -14.91
N ASP A 35 4.87 -0.02 -14.08
CA ASP A 35 6.25 -0.49 -14.07
C ASP A 35 6.48 -1.17 -12.71
N GLU A 36 6.76 -2.47 -12.74
CA GLU A 36 6.87 -3.31 -11.54
C GLU A 36 8.31 -3.35 -11.07
N PHE A 37 8.52 -3.14 -9.76
CA PHE A 37 9.84 -3.09 -9.13
C PHE A 37 9.97 -4.19 -8.07
N ASP A 38 11.07 -4.94 -8.16
CA ASP A 38 11.39 -6.08 -7.29
C ASP A 38 12.39 -5.66 -6.19
N PHE A 39 11.99 -4.70 -5.37
CA PHE A 39 12.69 -4.28 -4.16
C PHE A 39 11.67 -3.84 -3.08
N ALA A 40 12.14 -3.31 -1.95
CA ALA A 40 11.30 -2.97 -0.78
C ALA A 40 10.59 -4.17 -0.15
N HIS A 41 11.23 -5.34 -0.16
CA HIS A 41 10.74 -6.56 0.47
C HIS A 41 11.89 -7.34 1.11
N CYS A 42 11.57 -8.24 2.03
CA CYS A 42 12.55 -8.98 2.83
C CYS A 42 13.39 -9.97 2.00
N GLY A 43 12.85 -10.46 0.88
CA GLY A 43 13.60 -11.27 -0.08
C GLY A 43 14.75 -10.49 -0.74
N TYR A 44 14.51 -9.26 -1.17
CA TYR A 44 15.55 -8.37 -1.70
C TYR A 44 16.60 -8.08 -0.63
N TYR A 45 16.17 -7.83 0.62
CA TYR A 45 17.08 -7.64 1.74
C TYR A 45 17.99 -8.85 2.00
N ALA A 46 17.45 -10.07 1.96
CA ALA A 46 18.25 -11.28 2.17
C ALA A 46 19.35 -11.45 1.11
N GLN A 47 19.11 -10.98 -0.13
CA GLN A 47 20.07 -11.06 -1.23
C GLN A 47 21.09 -9.91 -1.23
N HIS A 48 20.69 -8.71 -0.79
CA HIS A 48 21.48 -7.48 -0.99
C HIS A 48 21.93 -6.80 0.31
N GLY A 49 21.44 -7.24 1.47
CA GLY A 49 21.71 -6.62 2.78
C GLY A 49 21.05 -5.24 2.98
N ARG A 50 20.18 -4.82 2.05
CA ARG A 50 19.47 -3.52 2.07
C ARG A 50 18.08 -3.68 1.47
N MET A 51 17.13 -2.85 1.89
CA MET A 51 15.73 -2.95 1.45
C MET A 51 15.48 -2.33 0.07
N LEU A 52 16.32 -1.38 -0.34
CA LEU A 52 16.21 -0.64 -1.60
C LEU A 52 17.59 -0.58 -2.27
N PRO A 53 17.69 -0.59 -3.61
CA PRO A 53 18.94 -0.26 -4.32
C PRO A 53 19.33 1.21 -4.08
N ASP A 54 20.56 1.62 -4.42
CA ASP A 54 21.03 2.99 -4.14
C ASP A 54 20.32 4.04 -5.02
N ASP A 55 19.94 3.68 -6.23
CA ASP A 55 19.29 4.51 -7.25
C ASP A 55 17.74 4.42 -7.20
N TRP A 56 17.18 3.82 -6.15
CA TRP A 56 15.73 3.61 -6.01
C TRP A 56 14.92 4.89 -6.21
N LYS A 57 15.45 6.03 -5.73
CA LYS A 57 14.74 7.31 -5.77
C LYS A 57 14.61 7.84 -7.18
N ASP A 58 15.63 7.65 -8.00
CA ASP A 58 15.61 8.04 -9.42
C ASP A 58 14.71 7.10 -10.22
N GLN A 59 14.78 5.80 -9.93
CA GLN A 59 13.89 4.80 -10.55
C GLN A 59 12.41 5.12 -10.28
N LEU A 60 12.03 5.42 -9.03
CA LEU A 60 10.64 5.72 -8.69
C LEU A 60 10.23 7.15 -9.06
N GLY A 61 11.15 8.13 -8.97
CA GLY A 61 10.88 9.56 -9.13
C GLY A 61 10.40 9.97 -10.52
N GLY A 62 10.65 9.15 -11.55
CA GLY A 62 10.10 9.36 -12.89
C GLY A 62 8.60 9.07 -13.04
N HIS A 63 7.95 8.51 -12.00
CA HIS A 63 6.56 8.08 -12.07
C HIS A 63 5.61 9.09 -11.39
N HIS A 64 4.38 9.19 -11.92
CA HIS A 64 3.34 10.04 -11.35
C HIS A 64 2.83 9.59 -9.97
N SER A 65 2.97 8.31 -9.63
CA SER A 65 2.52 7.73 -8.37
C SER A 65 3.19 6.39 -8.10
N ILE A 66 3.21 6.01 -6.81
CA ILE A 66 3.63 4.70 -6.32
C ILE A 66 2.38 3.95 -5.86
N TYR A 67 2.19 2.74 -6.37
CA TYR A 67 1.16 1.80 -5.93
C TYR A 67 1.84 0.68 -5.13
N PHE A 68 1.68 0.75 -3.82
CA PHE A 68 2.46 -0.03 -2.86
C PHE A 68 1.57 -1.05 -2.12
N GLY A 69 2.04 -2.28 -1.97
CA GLY A 69 1.39 -3.32 -1.19
C GLY A 69 1.71 -3.20 0.31
N ALA A 70 2.51 -4.13 0.81
CA ALA A 70 2.92 -4.16 2.23
C ALA A 70 4.38 -4.58 2.35
N VAL A 71 5.06 -4.21 3.43
CA VAL A 71 6.44 -4.64 3.71
C VAL A 71 6.56 -5.11 5.15
N GLY A 72 7.32 -6.18 5.36
CA GLY A 72 7.58 -6.73 6.67
C GLY A 72 7.45 -8.25 6.70
N TRP A 73 8.49 -8.91 7.22
CA TRP A 73 8.49 -10.33 7.51
C TRP A 73 9.31 -10.58 8.79
N PRO A 74 8.71 -10.41 9.98
CA PRO A 74 9.43 -10.42 11.27
C PRO A 74 10.24 -11.70 11.52
N ALA A 75 9.82 -12.82 10.91
CA ALA A 75 10.50 -14.10 11.02
C ALA A 75 11.91 -14.10 10.38
N THR A 76 12.20 -13.19 9.44
CA THR A 76 13.49 -13.11 8.75
C THR A 76 14.17 -11.76 8.86
N VAL A 77 13.40 -10.66 8.93
CA VAL A 77 13.92 -9.29 8.99
C VAL A 77 13.15 -8.53 10.07
N PRO A 78 13.81 -7.94 11.09
CA PRO A 78 13.13 -7.17 12.12
C PRO A 78 12.30 -6.01 11.51
N ASP A 79 11.12 -5.76 12.07
CA ASP A 79 10.18 -4.75 11.52
C ASP A 79 10.78 -3.36 11.38
N HIS A 80 11.62 -2.95 12.34
CA HIS A 80 12.28 -1.65 12.26
C HIS A 80 13.28 -1.58 11.10
N VAL A 81 13.92 -2.69 10.73
CA VAL A 81 14.85 -2.73 9.59
C VAL A 81 14.06 -2.63 8.29
N SER A 82 13.02 -3.46 8.12
CA SER A 82 12.24 -3.51 6.89
C SER A 82 11.50 -2.19 6.66
N LEU A 83 10.85 -1.62 7.68
CA LEU A 83 10.04 -0.41 7.58
C LEU A 83 10.88 0.87 7.39
N TRP A 84 11.97 1.03 8.16
CA TRP A 84 12.86 2.20 8.03
C TRP A 84 13.74 2.13 6.78
N GLY A 85 14.07 0.92 6.32
CA GLY A 85 14.81 0.71 5.09
C GLY A 85 13.99 0.92 3.82
N SER A 86 12.65 0.99 3.90
CA SER A 86 11.77 1.09 2.73
C SER A 86 10.68 2.17 2.85
N LEU A 87 9.49 1.83 3.34
CA LEU A 87 8.30 2.69 3.32
C LEU A 87 8.51 4.06 3.97
N LEU A 88 9.30 4.14 5.06
CA LEU A 88 9.60 5.43 5.68
C LEU A 88 10.53 6.30 4.83
N LYS A 89 11.41 5.71 4.01
CA LYS A 89 12.18 6.47 3.01
C LYS A 89 11.26 7.05 1.95
N PHE A 90 10.34 6.26 1.39
CA PHE A 90 9.35 6.77 0.43
C PHE A 90 8.61 7.98 0.98
N ARG A 91 8.09 7.85 2.21
CA ARG A 91 7.31 8.91 2.84
C ARG A 91 8.13 10.17 3.12
N ARG A 92 9.33 10.04 3.67
CA ARG A 92 10.15 11.18 4.07
C ARG A 92 10.84 11.84 2.88
N GLU A 93 11.36 11.04 1.96
CA GLU A 93 12.20 11.54 0.87
C GLU A 93 11.42 12.07 -0.34
N PHE A 94 10.15 11.67 -0.48
CA PHE A 94 9.17 12.31 -1.38
C PHE A 94 8.25 13.30 -0.66
N ASP A 95 8.55 13.63 0.60
CA ASP A 95 7.77 14.57 1.44
C ASP A 95 6.25 14.30 1.44
N GLN A 96 5.89 13.02 1.59
CA GLN A 96 4.49 12.57 1.69
C GLN A 96 3.98 12.78 3.13
N TYR A 97 3.95 14.04 3.57
CA TYR A 97 3.65 14.41 4.95
C TYR A 97 2.17 14.20 5.34
N ILE A 98 1.25 14.14 4.36
CA ILE A 98 -0.18 13.86 4.58
C ILE A 98 -0.44 12.36 4.46
N ASN A 99 -1.13 11.76 5.43
CA ASN A 99 -1.55 10.36 5.38
C ASN A 99 -3.07 10.21 5.53
N LEU A 100 -3.78 10.32 4.41
CA LEU A 100 -5.22 10.22 4.39
C LEU A 100 -5.69 8.76 4.51
N ARG A 101 -6.47 8.46 5.56
CA ARG A 101 -7.03 7.12 5.85
C ARG A 101 -8.54 7.20 6.09
N PRO A 102 -9.37 7.03 5.05
CA PRO A 102 -10.81 7.01 5.22
C PRO A 102 -11.26 5.74 5.95
N VAL A 103 -12.24 5.89 6.85
CA VAL A 103 -12.86 4.79 7.61
C VAL A 103 -14.37 4.86 7.41
N ARG A 104 -14.95 3.83 6.80
CA ARG A 104 -16.37 3.76 6.48
C ARG A 104 -16.97 2.38 6.74
N LEU A 105 -18.15 2.34 7.35
CA LEU A 105 -18.98 1.13 7.43
C LEU A 105 -19.81 0.99 6.14
N LEU A 106 -19.51 -0.04 5.34
CA LEU A 106 -20.18 -0.30 4.07
C LEU A 106 -21.50 -1.07 4.26
N PRO A 107 -22.50 -0.87 3.37
CA PRO A 107 -23.69 -1.70 3.32
C PRO A 107 -23.35 -3.19 3.21
N GLY A 108 -24.04 -4.03 3.98
CA GLY A 108 -23.82 -5.49 4.02
C GLY A 108 -22.69 -5.96 4.94
N VAL A 109 -21.88 -5.05 5.49
CA VAL A 109 -20.83 -5.40 6.46
C VAL A 109 -21.40 -5.31 7.89
N ARG A 110 -21.23 -6.38 8.67
CA ARG A 110 -21.58 -6.38 10.10
C ARG A 110 -20.49 -5.67 10.89
N SER A 111 -20.84 -4.56 11.54
CA SER A 111 -19.93 -3.88 12.48
C SER A 111 -19.66 -4.76 13.72
N PRO A 112 -18.41 -4.81 14.23
CA PRO A 112 -18.10 -5.42 15.52
C PRO A 112 -18.55 -4.54 16.71
N LEU A 113 -18.94 -3.29 16.46
CA LEU A 113 -19.37 -2.33 17.47
C LEU A 113 -20.91 -2.24 17.51
N VAL A 114 -21.41 -1.87 18.68
CA VAL A 114 -22.80 -1.51 18.93
C VAL A 114 -22.90 -0.08 19.45
N ASP A 115 -24.07 0.54 19.30
CA ASP A 115 -24.36 1.82 19.91
C ASP A 115 -24.56 1.70 21.44
N ARG A 116 -24.82 2.83 22.10
CA ARG A 116 -25.02 2.88 23.56
C ARG A 116 -26.24 2.09 24.04
N GLN A 117 -27.18 1.78 23.15
CA GLN A 117 -28.38 1.00 23.41
C GLN A 117 -28.19 -0.49 23.05
N GLY A 118 -26.99 -0.90 22.65
CA GLY A 118 -26.67 -2.27 22.28
C GLY A 118 -27.12 -2.66 20.87
N ARG A 119 -27.52 -1.71 20.02
CA ARG A 119 -27.95 -1.96 18.64
C ARG A 119 -26.72 -1.97 17.71
N ALA A 120 -26.73 -2.84 16.71
CA ALA A 120 -25.65 -2.88 15.72
C ALA A 120 -25.56 -1.55 14.96
N LEU A 121 -24.33 -1.07 14.73
CA LEU A 121 -24.12 0.11 13.89
C LEU A 121 -24.52 -0.17 12.44
N THR A 122 -24.98 0.88 11.78
CA THR A 122 -25.51 0.87 10.41
C THR A 122 -24.66 1.74 9.48
N PRO A 123 -24.70 1.50 8.15
CA PRO A 123 -23.96 2.34 7.20
C PRO A 123 -24.29 3.83 7.40
N GLY A 124 -23.25 4.65 7.51
CA GLY A 124 -23.36 6.08 7.84
C GLY A 124 -23.03 6.41 9.30
N ASP A 125 -23.14 5.45 10.23
CA ASP A 125 -22.71 5.67 11.63
C ASP A 125 -21.19 5.77 11.77
N ILE A 126 -20.44 5.20 10.82
CA ILE A 126 -18.99 5.34 10.68
C ILE A 126 -18.70 5.84 9.27
N ASP A 127 -18.37 7.13 9.15
CA ASP A 127 -17.88 7.77 7.91
C ASP A 127 -16.98 8.95 8.27
N MET A 128 -15.66 8.72 8.30
CA MET A 128 -14.69 9.73 8.74
C MET A 128 -13.35 9.61 8.01
N TRP A 129 -12.53 10.66 8.10
CA TRP A 129 -11.16 10.69 7.62
C TRP A 129 -10.19 10.88 8.78
N ILE A 130 -9.14 10.06 8.82
CA ILE A 130 -7.93 10.34 9.58
C ILE A 130 -6.97 11.02 8.62
N VAL A 131 -6.42 12.18 9.00
CA VAL A 131 -5.56 13.05 8.18
C VAL A 131 -4.18 13.14 8.78
#